data_AF-A0AAN8EQP6-F1
#
_entry.id   AF-A0AAN8EQP6-F1
#
_cell.length_a   1.000
_cell.length_b   1.000
_cell.length_c   1.000
_cell.angle_alpha   90.00
_cell.angle_beta   90.00
_cell.angle_gamma   90.00
#
_symmetry.space_group_name_H-M   'P 1'
#
loop_
_entity.id
_entity.type
_entity.pdbx_description
1 polymer ?
#
loop_
_entity_poly.entity_id
_entity_poly.type
_entity_poly.pdbx_seq_one_letter_code
_entity_poly.pdbx_strand_id
1 'polypeptide(L)'
;YGDPMDPIGDLREVWKTSCLLKKGGIFYLGLPRGADTVVFNLHRLYGPARLAMIMAGFEHLATFRDDSPEPAALNRTHFRQNIRDPAFQDLFVLRKL
;
A
#
# COMPACT_ATOMS: atom_id res chain seq x y z
N TYR A 1 -24.40 4.70 8.93
CA TYR A 1 -23.39 3.68 8.64
C TYR A 1 -24.12 2.37 8.42
N GLY A 2 -23.97 1.75 7.25
CA GLY A 2 -24.83 0.65 6.77
C GLY A 2 -24.59 0.28 5.30
N ASP A 3 -23.79 1.07 4.58
CA ASP A 3 -23.29 0.66 3.27
C ASP A 3 -22.46 -0.63 3.39
N PRO A 4 -22.60 -1.58 2.46
CA PRO A 4 -21.80 -2.78 2.44
C PRO A 4 -20.30 -2.44 2.43
N MET A 5 -19.50 -3.15 3.24
CA MET A 5 -18.06 -3.02 3.17
C MET A 5 -17.59 -3.49 1.80
N ASP A 6 -16.97 -2.60 1.02
CA ASP A 6 -16.36 -2.97 -0.26
C ASP A 6 -15.03 -3.70 -0.02
N PRO A 7 -14.95 -5.01 -0.32
CA PRO A 7 -13.76 -5.80 -0.05
C PRO A 7 -12.60 -5.49 -0.99
N ILE A 8 -12.79 -4.71 -2.07
CA ILE A 8 -11.78 -4.36 -3.07
C ILE A 8 -11.74 -2.85 -3.40
N GLY A 9 -12.42 -2.02 -2.60
CA GLY A 9 -12.56 -0.59 -2.88
C GLY A 9 -11.23 0.14 -2.99
N ASP A 10 -10.29 -0.13 -2.08
CA ASP A 10 -8.89 0.32 -2.13
C ASP A 10 -8.19 -0.05 -3.45
N LEU A 11 -8.28 -1.32 -3.87
CA LEU A 11 -7.67 -1.79 -5.12
C LEU A 11 -8.26 -1.03 -6.32
N ARG A 12 -9.58 -0.89 -6.33
CA ARG A 12 -10.29 -0.16 -7.40
C ARG A 12 -9.87 1.30 -7.47
N GLU A 13 -9.74 2.00 -6.34
CA GLU A 13 -9.35 3.41 -6.33
C GLU A 13 -7.87 3.61 -6.74
N VAL A 14 -6.97 2.71 -6.34
CA VAL A 14 -5.59 2.72 -6.82
C VAL A 14 -5.53 2.48 -8.34
N TRP A 15 -6.28 1.52 -8.86
CA TRP A 15 -6.26 1.23 -10.30
C TRP A 15 -6.94 2.31 -11.14
N LYS A 16 -7.96 3.00 -10.64
CA LYS A 16 -8.48 4.24 -11.27
C LYS A 16 -7.38 5.30 -11.38
N THR A 17 -6.58 5.48 -10.33
CA THR A 17 -5.42 6.38 -10.36
C THR A 17 -4.42 5.95 -11.43
N SER A 18 -4.15 4.64 -11.53
CA SER A 18 -3.34 4.09 -12.61
C SER A 18 -3.86 4.47 -14.00
N CYS A 19 -5.18 4.41 -14.26
CA CYS A 19 -5.75 4.83 -15.55
C CYS A 19 -5.47 6.30 -15.90
N LEU A 20 -5.37 7.18 -14.90
CA LEU A 20 -5.08 8.61 -15.10
C LEU A 20 -3.59 8.90 -15.32
N LEU A 21 -2.70 8.03 -14.81
CA LEU A 21 -1.26 8.19 -15.01
C LEU A 21 -0.86 7.87 -16.46
N LYS A 22 0.03 8.68 -17.01
CA LYS A 22 0.74 8.33 -18.26
C LYS A 22 1.68 7.15 -18.00
N LYS A 23 1.95 6.35 -19.03
CA LYS A 23 3.01 5.32 -18.99
C LYS A 23 4.35 5.97 -18.58
N GLY A 24 5.06 5.33 -17.65
CA GLY A 24 6.28 5.88 -17.03
C GLY A 24 6.03 6.92 -15.93
N GLY A 25 4.78 7.32 -15.68
CA GLY A 25 4.43 8.24 -14.60
C GLY A 25 4.74 7.66 -13.22
N ILE A 26 5.10 8.55 -12.28
CA ILE A 26 5.45 8.19 -10.91
C ILE A 26 4.23 8.39 -10.00
N PHE A 27 3.92 7.36 -9.22
CA PHE A 27 2.87 7.35 -8.23
C PHE A 27 3.47 7.19 -6.83
N TYR A 28 3.25 8.20 -5.99
CA TYR A 28 3.63 8.22 -4.58
C TYR A 28 2.44 7.77 -3.75
N LEU A 29 2.53 6.59 -3.12
CA LEU A 29 1.42 5.94 -2.44
C LEU A 29 1.79 5.61 -1.00
N GLY A 30 1.20 6.32 -0.04
CA GLY A 30 1.37 6.05 1.39
C GLY A 30 0.33 5.06 1.90
N LEU A 31 0.77 3.94 2.51
CA LEU A 31 -0.12 2.91 3.05
C LEU A 31 0.35 2.37 4.40
N PRO A 32 -0.57 2.00 5.31
CA PRO A 32 -0.22 1.26 6.52
C PRO A 32 0.31 -0.14 6.18
N ARG A 33 1.49 -0.48 6.66
CA ARG A 33 2.12 -1.79 6.45
C ARG A 33 1.83 -2.72 7.64
N GLY A 34 1.60 -4.00 7.36
CA GLY A 34 1.50 -5.03 8.40
C GLY A 34 1.13 -6.39 7.81
N ALA A 35 0.68 -7.32 8.64
CA ALA A 35 0.02 -8.52 8.16
C ALA A 35 -1.31 -8.12 7.48
N ASP A 36 -1.63 -8.73 6.33
CA ASP A 36 -2.85 -8.43 5.57
C ASP A 36 -4.10 -8.50 6.45
N THR A 37 -4.66 -7.34 6.83
CA THR A 37 -5.71 -7.24 7.85
C THR A 37 -6.68 -6.11 7.54
N VAL A 38 -7.97 -6.37 7.76
CA VAL A 38 -8.99 -5.32 7.79
C VAL A 38 -9.22 -4.90 9.24
N VAL A 39 -8.92 -3.64 9.55
CA VAL A 39 -9.22 -3.03 10.84
C VAL A 39 -10.61 -2.39 10.72
N PHE A 40 -11.63 -3.10 11.19
CA PHE A 40 -13.03 -2.70 11.04
C PHE A 40 -13.24 -1.24 11.47
N ASN A 41 -13.94 -0.48 10.62
CA ASN A 41 -14.26 0.94 10.82
C ASN A 41 -13.05 1.89 10.94
N LEU A 42 -11.86 1.48 10.46
CA LEU A 42 -10.66 2.32 10.50
C LEU A 42 -9.84 2.28 9.19
N HIS A 43 -9.05 1.24 8.96
CA HIS A 43 -8.15 1.13 7.80
C HIS A 43 -7.81 -0.33 7.46
N ARG A 44 -6.94 -0.53 6.46
CA ARG A 44 -6.34 -1.83 6.12
C ARG A 44 -4.85 -1.79 6.40
N LEU A 45 -4.31 -2.86 6.97
CA LEU A 45 -2.87 -3.13 6.95
C LEU A 45 -2.56 -3.90 5.67
N TYR A 46 -1.62 -3.38 4.90
CA TYR A 46 -1.22 -3.94 3.61
C TYR A 46 -0.02 -4.87 3.83
N GLY A 47 -0.28 -6.16 3.74
CA GLY A 47 0.72 -7.20 3.74
C GLY A 47 1.13 -7.61 2.33
N PRO A 48 1.96 -8.66 2.20
CA PRO A 48 2.49 -9.07 0.91
C PRO A 48 1.42 -9.38 -0.13
N ALA A 49 0.28 -9.96 0.28
CA ALA A 49 -0.78 -10.33 -0.66
C ALA A 49 -1.52 -9.10 -1.19
N ARG A 50 -1.96 -8.20 -0.31
CA ARG A 50 -2.68 -7.00 -0.72
C ARG A 50 -1.78 -6.03 -1.46
N LEU A 51 -0.55 -5.86 -1.00
CA LEU A 51 0.42 -4.97 -1.62
C LEU A 51 0.80 -5.43 -3.04
N ALA A 52 0.92 -6.73 -3.28
CA ALA A 52 1.13 -7.26 -4.64
C ALA A 52 -0.05 -6.92 -5.58
N MET A 53 -1.30 -6.98 -5.10
CA MET A 53 -2.46 -6.58 -5.89
C MET A 53 -2.50 -5.07 -6.16
N ILE A 54 -2.16 -4.25 -5.17
CA ILE A 54 -2.03 -2.78 -5.30
C ILE A 54 -0.99 -2.43 -6.37
N MET A 55 0.18 -3.07 -6.32
CA MET A 55 1.32 -2.77 -7.19
C MET A 55 1.24 -3.43 -8.57
N ALA A 56 0.19 -4.22 -8.86
CA ALA A 56 0.01 -4.81 -10.17
C ALA A 56 -0.07 -3.73 -11.26
N GLY A 57 0.73 -3.88 -12.32
CA GLY A 57 0.85 -2.88 -13.40
C GLY A 57 1.81 -1.73 -13.09
N PHE A 58 2.53 -1.79 -11.97
CA PHE A 58 3.58 -0.86 -11.61
C PHE A 58 4.91 -1.58 -11.38
N GLU A 59 5.99 -0.85 -11.55
CA GLU A 59 7.31 -1.19 -11.07
C GLU A 59 7.56 -0.48 -9.72
N HIS A 60 8.01 -1.23 -8.72
CA HIS A 60 8.40 -0.67 -7.43
C HIS A 60 9.81 -0.07 -7.53
N LEU A 61 9.93 1.24 -7.31
CA LEU A 61 11.21 1.97 -7.38
C LEU A 61 11.87 2.11 -6.02
N ALA A 62 11.10 2.49 -5.00
CA ALA A 62 11.61 2.75 -3.66
C ALA A 62 10.51 2.66 -2.61
N THR A 63 10.91 2.49 -1.36
CA THR A 63 10.06 2.65 -0.18
C THR A 63 10.74 3.58 0.81
N PHE A 64 10.03 4.56 1.33
CA PHE A 64 10.54 5.46 2.39
C PHE A 64 9.76 5.24 3.68
N ARG A 65 10.44 5.45 4.81
CA ARG A 65 9.90 5.22 6.15
C ARG A 65 10.22 6.38 7.05
N ASP A 66 9.27 6.70 7.92
CA ASP A 66 9.41 7.73 8.94
C ASP A 66 9.92 9.05 8.32
N ASP A 67 10.96 9.64 8.91
CA ASP A 67 11.65 10.83 8.45
C ASP A 67 12.94 10.53 7.67
N SER A 68 13.21 9.27 7.33
CA SER A 68 14.42 8.86 6.63
C SER A 68 14.38 9.27 5.15
N PRO A 69 15.38 10.03 4.65
CA PRO A 69 15.53 10.31 3.24
C PRO A 69 16.08 9.11 2.45
N GLU A 70 16.57 8.07 3.15
CA GLU A 70 17.13 6.87 2.54
C GLU A 70 16.05 5.84 2.20
N PRO A 71 16.12 5.19 1.03
CA PRO A 71 15.16 4.15 0.65
C PRO A 71 15.38 2.88 1.48
N ALA A 72 14.28 2.36 2.04
CA ALA A 72 14.26 1.14 2.82
C ALA A 72 13.96 -0.07 1.92
N ALA A 73 14.77 -1.12 2.02
CA ALA A 73 14.47 -2.40 1.41
C ALA A 73 13.20 -3.03 2.03
N LEU A 74 12.42 -3.74 1.22
CA LEU A 74 11.30 -4.56 1.69
C LEU A 74 11.79 -5.96 2.05
N ASN A 75 11.43 -6.42 3.25
CA ASN A 75 11.74 -7.76 3.75
C ASN A 75 10.48 -8.35 4.37
N ARG A 76 10.33 -9.67 4.34
CA ARG A 76 9.18 -10.39 4.90
C ARG A 76 8.99 -10.12 6.40
N THR A 77 10.05 -9.84 7.14
CA THR A 77 9.98 -9.48 8.58
C THR A 77 9.20 -8.20 8.84
N HIS A 78 9.20 -7.26 7.89
CA HIS A 78 8.50 -5.98 7.98
C HIS A 78 6.97 -6.16 8.04
N PHE A 79 6.43 -7.23 7.48
CA PHE A 79 5.00 -7.47 7.40
C PHE A 79 4.45 -8.36 8.53
N ARG A 80 5.22 -8.57 9.61
CA ARG A 80 4.81 -9.41 10.75
C ARG A 80 3.94 -8.69 11.78
N GLN A 81 3.76 -7.37 11.63
CA GLN A 81 3.03 -6.52 12.57
C GLN A 81 1.53 -6.84 12.54
N ASN A 82 0.91 -6.86 13.73
CA ASN A 82 -0.48 -7.23 13.91
C ASN A 82 -1.31 -6.00 14.31
N ILE A 83 -2.63 -6.16 14.39
CA ILE A 83 -3.60 -5.09 14.74
C ILE A 83 -3.36 -4.41 16.11
N ARG A 84 -2.53 -5.00 16.98
CA ARG A 84 -2.19 -4.46 18.30
C ARG A 84 -0.95 -3.57 18.28
N ASP A 85 -0.16 -3.64 17.23
CA ASP A 85 1.03 -2.81 17.05
C ASP A 85 0.64 -1.44 16.49
N PRO A 86 1.42 -0.37 16.75
CA PRO A 86 1.25 0.89 16.05
C PRO A 86 1.27 0.67 14.53
N ALA A 87 0.34 1.31 13.81
CA ALA A 87 0.34 1.24 12.36
C ALA A 87 1.53 2.03 11.80
N PHE A 88 2.46 1.36 11.14
CA PHE A 88 3.57 1.98 10.44
C PHE A 88 3.13 2.33 9.01
N GLN A 89 3.31 3.58 8.60
CA GLN A 89 3.03 3.99 7.22
C GLN A 89 4.33 4.01 6.42
N ASP A 90 4.34 3.28 5.31
CA ASP A 90 5.43 3.31 4.34
C ASP A 90 4.96 4.11 3.11
N LEU A 91 5.86 4.93 2.54
CA LEU A 91 5.64 5.59 1.26
C LEU A 91 6.24 4.73 0.14
N PHE A 92 5.40 4.21 -0.74
CA PHE A 92 5.81 3.44 -1.91
C PHE A 92 5.91 4.36 -3.13
N VAL A 93 7.05 4.31 -3.82
CA VAL A 93 7.26 5.00 -5.10
C VAL A 93 7.13 3.98 -6.22
N LEU A 94 6.12 4.16 -7.05
CA LEU A 94 5.71 3.23 -8.09
C LEU A 94 5.80 3.90 -9.47
N ARG A 95 6.29 3.19 -10.48
CA ARG A 95 6.30 3.64 -11.87
C ARG A 95 5.29 2.86 -12.69
N LYS A 96 4.38 3.54 -13.38
CA LYS A 96 3.41 2.88 -14.25
C LYS A 96 4.10 2.23 -15.46
N LEU A 97 3.81 0.94 -15.70
CA LEU A 97 4.33 0.17 -16.83
C LEU A 97 3.71 0.54 -18.18
#